data_AF-A0A835VVN2-F1
#
_entry.id   AF-A0A835VVN2-F1
#
_cell.length_a   1.000
_cell.length_b   1.000
_cell.length_c   1.000
_cell.angle_alpha   90.00
_cell.angle_beta   90.00
_cell.angle_gamma   90.00
#
_symmetry.space_group_name_H-M   'P 1'
#
loop_
_entity.id
_entity.type
_entity.pdbx_description
1 polymer ?
#
loop_
_entity_poly.entity_id
_entity_poly.type
_entity_poly.pdbx_seq_one_letter_code
_entity_poly.pdbx_strand_id
1 'polypeptide(L)'
;MVFHLNRVELLHEASGVVISLNAFDALAGWRHEDLPPLQVRVAEEWRRAREHEIAAQQAVQLTYDWTFTTPYTCTVAPPPQQQQQGGAPAAAAAAAATPSGAGSLPPQAQAAAQAEAEGELALRHHPRGVADFVCDTPGPSAGAAAATTSSPSPSGAAGAAAHADAAAGAGPAAAPQYCVWRPTADAIDRGLLMERDPILFYDEVPLYESDLDDNGVCAVTAKLRVMPRCWLVLLRCWVRVDGSLVRLRESRLFCRHDMRSKALEVLQEVRYCEGGFKDLRASGAPDEGPAYQDADSAAQVFQAVAPVGLKQMQLRKLLLPPPPPPPASQAAAASAAASAAAASASAMPPPPPPPPPS
;
A
#
# COMPACT_ATOMS: atom_id res chain seq x y z
N MET A 1 10.80 12.88 13.90
CA MET A 1 11.98 12.26 13.26
C MET A 1 11.57 11.55 11.97
N VAL A 2 12.39 11.63 10.91
CA VAL A 2 12.15 10.94 9.62
C VAL A 2 13.31 9.99 9.34
N PHE A 3 13.03 8.70 9.16
CA PHE A 3 14.02 7.68 8.91
C PHE A 3 14.13 7.38 7.40
N HIS A 4 14.75 8.30 6.66
CA HIS A 4 14.71 8.29 5.20
C HIS A 4 15.39 7.08 4.52
N LEU A 5 16.29 6.36 5.21
CA LEU A 5 16.91 5.14 4.69
C LEU A 5 16.11 3.87 5.01
N ASN A 6 15.18 3.96 5.96
CA ASN A 6 14.40 2.81 6.40
C ASN A 6 13.38 2.44 5.33
N ARG A 7 13.42 1.18 4.93
CA ARG A 7 12.47 0.60 3.98
C ARG A 7 12.33 -0.89 4.18
N VAL A 8 11.17 -1.41 3.84
CA VAL A 8 10.90 -2.84 3.70
C VAL A 8 10.66 -3.12 2.23
N GLU A 9 11.38 -4.10 1.67
CA GLU A 9 11.25 -4.50 0.26
C GLU A 9 10.95 -6.01 0.19
N LEU A 10 9.87 -6.36 -0.52
CA LEU A 10 9.51 -7.74 -0.84
C LEU A 10 9.73 -7.96 -2.33
N LEU A 11 10.81 -8.67 -2.67
CA LEU A 11 11.16 -9.03 -4.03
C LEU A 11 10.61 -10.42 -4.37
N HIS A 12 9.74 -10.50 -5.36
CA HIS A 12 9.39 -11.77 -5.98
C HIS A 12 10.46 -12.12 -7.03
N GLU A 13 11.47 -12.90 -6.63
CA GLU A 13 12.66 -13.21 -7.44
C GLU A 13 12.32 -13.72 -8.85
N ALA A 14 11.29 -14.56 -8.96
CA ALA A 14 10.89 -15.15 -10.24
C ALA A 14 10.42 -14.11 -11.25
N SER A 15 9.65 -13.10 -10.83
CA SER A 15 9.13 -12.07 -11.74
C SER A 15 9.89 -10.75 -11.67
N GLY A 16 10.74 -10.54 -10.67
CA GLY A 16 11.39 -9.25 -10.42
C GLY A 16 10.44 -8.16 -9.90
N VAL A 17 9.23 -8.49 -9.48
CA VAL A 17 8.28 -7.52 -8.91
C VAL A 17 8.72 -7.18 -7.50
N VAL A 18 8.70 -5.89 -7.17
CA VAL A 18 9.07 -5.41 -5.84
C VAL A 18 7.89 -4.67 -5.21
N ILE A 19 7.54 -5.06 -3.99
CA ILE A 19 6.63 -4.30 -3.12
C ILE A 19 7.51 -3.60 -2.08
N SER A 20 7.44 -2.28 -2.00
CA SER A 20 8.24 -1.49 -1.07
C SER A 20 7.37 -0.66 -0.14
N LEU A 21 7.87 -0.45 1.08
CA LEU A 21 7.31 0.44 2.09
C LEU A 21 8.44 1.33 2.58
N ASN A 22 8.33 2.65 2.34
CA ASN A 22 9.39 3.60 2.69
C ASN A 22 8.80 4.93 3.20
N ALA A 23 9.62 5.70 3.89
CA ALA A 23 9.20 6.95 4.52
C ALA A 23 8.82 8.05 3.53
N PHE A 24 9.53 8.15 2.38
CA PHE A 24 9.30 9.22 1.41
C PHE A 24 7.94 9.08 0.72
N ASP A 25 7.60 7.90 0.22
CA ASP A 25 6.32 7.65 -0.42
C ASP A 25 5.17 7.82 0.58
N ALA A 26 5.39 7.43 1.83
CA ALA A 26 4.44 7.65 2.91
C ALA A 26 4.19 9.14 3.18
N LEU A 27 5.24 9.96 3.25
CA LEU A 27 5.12 11.43 3.42
C LEU A 27 4.56 12.11 2.18
N ALA A 28 4.89 11.62 0.98
CA ALA A 28 4.29 12.10 -0.26
C ALA A 28 2.77 11.85 -0.27
N GLY A 29 2.33 10.68 0.21
CA GLY A 29 0.91 10.38 0.38
C GLY A 29 0.19 11.36 1.31
N TRP A 30 0.80 11.75 2.43
CA TRP A 30 0.24 12.77 3.34
C TRP A 30 0.02 14.12 2.65
N ARG A 31 0.94 14.55 1.78
CA ARG A 31 0.82 15.84 1.07
C ARG A 31 -0.43 15.94 0.19
N HIS A 32 -0.94 14.81 -0.28
CA HIS A 32 -2.10 14.71 -1.15
C HIS A 32 -3.39 14.36 -0.39
N GLU A 33 -3.32 14.24 0.94
CA GLU A 33 -4.45 13.90 1.77
C GLU A 33 -5.21 15.17 2.18
N ASP A 34 -6.45 15.30 1.73
CA ASP A 34 -7.34 16.42 2.08
C ASP A 34 -8.08 16.16 3.40
N LEU A 35 -7.35 15.94 4.49
CA LEU A 35 -7.96 15.85 5.83
C LEU A 35 -8.35 17.25 6.34
N PRO A 36 -9.50 17.38 7.04
CA PRO A 36 -9.88 18.65 7.61
C PRO A 36 -8.81 19.12 8.61
N PRO A 37 -8.49 20.43 8.65
CA PRO A 37 -7.50 20.97 9.57
C PRO A 37 -7.82 20.57 11.01
N LEU A 38 -6.87 19.92 11.66
CA LEU A 38 -7.05 19.49 13.03
C LEU A 38 -6.77 20.66 13.97
N GLN A 39 -7.77 21.05 14.76
CA GLN A 39 -7.58 22.08 15.79
C GLN A 39 -7.18 21.40 17.10
N VAL A 40 -5.95 21.66 17.53
CA VAL A 40 -5.49 21.33 18.88
C VAL A 40 -6.03 22.39 19.84
N ARG A 41 -6.33 22.01 21.09
CA ARG A 41 -6.89 22.93 22.11
C ARG A 41 -6.06 24.21 22.28
N VAL A 42 -4.73 24.10 22.26
CA VAL A 42 -3.81 25.26 22.35
C VAL A 42 -3.95 26.20 21.14
N ALA A 43 -4.29 25.66 19.97
CA ALA A 43 -4.48 26.46 18.76
C ALA A 43 -5.72 27.36 18.85
N GLU A 44 -6.77 26.98 19.58
CA GLU A 44 -7.93 27.85 19.80
C GLU A 44 -7.57 29.08 20.64
N GLU A 45 -6.83 28.88 21.73
CA GLU A 45 -6.40 29.97 22.63
C GLU A 45 -5.45 30.93 21.91
N TRP A 46 -4.47 30.40 21.18
CA TRP A 46 -3.55 31.18 20.36
C TRP A 46 -4.27 31.95 19.25
N ARG A 47 -5.22 31.31 18.55
CA ARG A 47 -6.01 31.94 17.48
C ARG A 47 -6.87 33.06 18.03
N ARG A 48 -7.56 32.83 19.15
CA ARG A 48 -8.40 33.83 19.81
C ARG A 48 -7.59 35.04 20.27
N ALA A 49 -6.36 34.82 20.76
CA ALA A 49 -5.47 35.90 21.17
C ALA A 49 -4.95 36.75 20.00
N ARG A 50 -4.86 36.19 18.79
CA ARG A 50 -4.27 36.85 17.60
C ARG A 50 -5.28 37.11 16.48
N GLU A 51 -6.56 36.89 16.71
CA GLU A 51 -7.62 37.03 15.72
C GLU A 51 -7.63 38.44 15.08
N HIS A 52 -7.39 39.46 15.91
CA HIS A 52 -7.29 40.85 15.48
C HIS A 52 -6.03 41.13 14.61
N GLU A 53 -4.91 40.46 14.88
CA GLU A 53 -3.66 40.61 14.12
C GLU A 53 -3.74 39.91 12.76
N ILE A 54 -4.33 38.70 12.73
CA ILE A 54 -4.55 37.93 11.50
C ILE A 54 -5.45 38.71 10.53
N ALA A 55 -6.53 39.30 11.06
CA ALA A 55 -7.44 40.13 10.28
C ALA A 55 -6.75 41.39 9.73
N ALA A 56 -5.91 42.04 10.54
CA ALA A 56 -5.18 43.24 10.13
C ALA A 56 -4.12 42.98 9.05
N GLN A 57 -3.49 41.81 9.06
CA GLN A 57 -2.37 41.48 8.17
C GLN A 57 -2.79 40.75 6.88
N GLN A 58 -4.09 40.47 6.68
CA GLN A 58 -4.59 39.63 5.57
C GLN A 58 -3.78 38.33 5.41
N ALA A 59 -3.35 37.75 6.53
CA ALA A 59 -2.47 36.60 6.51
C ALA A 59 -3.23 35.40 5.91
N VAL A 60 -2.69 34.83 4.82
CA VAL A 60 -3.22 33.60 4.23
C VAL A 60 -2.95 32.46 5.20
N GLN A 61 -4.01 31.93 5.81
CA GLN A 61 -3.90 30.78 6.70
C GLN A 61 -3.64 29.52 5.86
N LEU A 62 -2.45 28.96 5.98
CA LEU A 62 -2.16 27.63 5.43
C LEU A 62 -2.96 26.59 6.22
N THR A 63 -3.93 25.98 5.56
CA THR A 63 -4.80 24.94 6.12
C THR A 63 -4.10 23.58 6.02
N TYR A 64 -3.05 23.39 6.83
CA TYR A 64 -2.43 22.08 7.02
C TYR A 64 -2.88 21.48 8.35
N ASP A 65 -3.09 20.17 8.41
CA ASP A 65 -3.53 19.48 9.62
C ASP A 65 -2.37 19.10 10.57
N TRP A 66 -1.11 19.24 10.11
CA TRP A 66 0.15 18.99 10.85
C TRP A 66 0.27 17.60 11.48
N THR A 67 -0.63 16.68 11.15
CA THR A 67 -0.65 15.35 11.79
C THR A 67 0.24 14.33 11.10
N PHE A 68 0.73 14.65 9.89
CA PHE A 68 1.47 13.71 9.03
C PHE A 68 0.70 12.40 8.78
N THR A 69 -0.64 12.44 8.83
CA THR A 69 -1.50 11.28 8.56
C THR A 69 -1.39 10.89 7.09
N THR A 70 -1.01 9.64 6.79
CA THR A 70 -0.82 9.19 5.41
C THR A 70 -1.88 8.16 4.98
N PRO A 71 -2.41 8.22 3.74
CA PRO A 71 -3.19 7.15 3.12
C PRO A 71 -2.30 6.06 2.48
N TYR A 72 -0.97 6.19 2.58
CA TYR A 72 -0.03 5.28 1.95
C TYR A 72 -0.23 3.84 2.41
N THR A 73 -0.21 2.90 1.46
CA THR A 73 -0.41 1.47 1.72
C THR A 73 0.81 0.63 1.34
N CYS A 74 1.40 0.88 0.17
CA CYS A 74 2.68 0.36 -0.32
C CYS A 74 2.97 0.92 -1.73
N THR A 75 4.21 0.80 -2.19
CA THR A 75 4.61 1.09 -3.58
C THR A 75 4.93 -0.22 -4.30
N VAL A 76 4.33 -0.46 -5.47
CA VAL A 76 4.59 -1.65 -6.29
C VAL A 76 5.36 -1.25 -7.54
N ALA A 77 6.56 -1.81 -7.71
CA ALA A 77 7.36 -1.65 -8.91
C ALA A 77 7.23 -2.90 -9.81
N PRO A 78 6.88 -2.73 -11.10
CA PRO A 78 6.84 -3.82 -12.06
C PRO A 78 8.26 -4.38 -12.32
N PRO A 79 8.37 -5.55 -12.99
CA PRO A 79 9.66 -6.12 -13.35
C PRO A 79 10.52 -5.11 -14.11
N PRO A 80 11.85 -5.05 -13.88
CA PRO A 80 12.73 -4.31 -14.77
C PRO A 80 12.61 -4.90 -16.18
N GLN A 81 12.13 -4.10 -17.14
CA GLN A 81 12.11 -4.51 -18.54
C GLN A 81 13.57 -4.72 -18.98
N GLN A 82 13.93 -5.95 -19.32
CA GLN A 82 15.21 -6.22 -19.98
C GLN A 82 15.24 -5.38 -21.26
N GLN A 83 16.14 -4.38 -21.31
CA GLN A 83 16.42 -3.65 -22.54
C GLN A 83 16.79 -4.68 -23.61
N GLN A 84 15.90 -4.90 -24.58
CA GLN A 84 16.27 -5.53 -25.83
C GLN A 84 17.37 -4.67 -26.45
N GLN A 85 18.59 -5.20 -26.46
CA GLN A 85 19.69 -4.67 -27.26
C GLN A 85 19.29 -4.75 -28.74
N GLY A 86 18.73 -3.66 -29.25
CA GLY A 86 18.40 -3.47 -30.65
C GLY A 86 19.12 -2.25 -31.20
N GLY A 87 20.22 -2.49 -31.93
CA GLY A 87 20.76 -1.64 -32.99
C GLY A 87 21.16 -0.20 -32.65
N ALA A 88 22.46 0.04 -32.53
CA ALA A 88 23.02 1.38 -32.77
C ALA A 88 22.77 1.79 -34.24
N PRO A 89 22.30 3.02 -34.53
CA PRO A 89 22.63 3.69 -35.76
C PRO A 89 23.85 4.58 -35.52
N ALA A 90 24.92 4.28 -36.27
CA ALA A 90 26.07 5.15 -36.40
C ALA A 90 25.72 6.38 -37.26
N ALA A 91 26.38 7.49 -36.91
CA ALA A 91 26.69 8.67 -37.73
C ALA A 91 25.57 9.69 -38.04
N ALA A 92 25.74 10.88 -37.44
CA ALA A 92 25.97 12.11 -38.21
C ALA A 92 26.72 13.13 -37.32
N ALA A 93 28.03 13.22 -37.52
CA ALA A 93 28.87 14.31 -37.04
C ALA A 93 28.97 15.39 -38.13
N ALA A 94 28.55 16.61 -37.81
CA ALA A 94 28.85 17.88 -38.48
C ALA A 94 28.12 18.99 -37.71
N ALA A 95 28.61 20.20 -37.46
CA ALA A 95 29.90 20.83 -37.59
C ALA A 95 29.86 22.07 -36.68
N ALA A 96 31.04 22.61 -36.36
CA ALA A 96 31.26 23.76 -35.50
C ALA A 96 30.55 25.05 -35.97
N ALA A 97 30.15 25.89 -35.00
CA ALA A 97 30.13 27.35 -35.15
C ALA A 97 30.11 28.05 -33.77
N THR A 98 31.25 28.58 -33.38
CA THR A 98 31.40 29.65 -32.38
C THR A 98 30.81 30.96 -32.95
N PRO A 99 30.30 31.88 -32.10
CA PRO A 99 31.08 33.12 -31.97
C PRO A 99 31.16 33.67 -30.54
N SER A 100 32.30 34.32 -30.32
CA SER A 100 32.61 35.20 -29.19
C SER A 100 31.66 36.40 -29.09
N GLY A 101 31.37 36.81 -27.86
CA GLY A 101 30.78 38.11 -27.54
C GLY A 101 31.11 38.47 -26.10
N ALA A 102 32.19 39.24 -25.91
CA ALA A 102 32.61 39.78 -24.64
C ALA A 102 31.68 40.92 -24.18
N GLY A 103 31.36 40.95 -22.89
CA GLY A 103 30.61 42.03 -22.24
C GLY A 103 30.81 41.98 -20.73
N SER A 104 31.72 42.81 -20.24
CA SER A 104 32.18 42.94 -18.85
C SER A 104 31.10 43.48 -17.89
N LEU A 105 31.07 42.98 -16.64
CA LEU A 105 30.41 43.63 -15.49
C LEU A 105 31.30 43.53 -14.22
N PRO A 106 31.23 44.52 -13.30
CA PRO A 106 32.27 44.86 -12.32
C PRO A 106 32.26 44.05 -11.00
N PRO A 107 33.30 44.16 -10.15
CA PRO A 107 33.63 43.19 -9.12
C PRO A 107 33.06 43.57 -7.75
N GLN A 108 32.14 42.76 -7.22
CA GLN A 108 31.87 42.66 -5.78
C GLN A 108 31.06 41.39 -5.47
N ALA A 109 31.70 40.22 -5.65
CA ALA A 109 31.23 38.93 -5.09
C ALA A 109 32.31 37.83 -5.18
N GLN A 110 33.60 38.16 -5.03
CA GLN A 110 34.71 37.18 -5.08
C GLN A 110 35.19 36.75 -3.69
N ALA A 111 34.27 36.52 -2.75
CA ALA A 111 34.61 35.99 -1.43
C ALA A 111 33.53 35.00 -0.93
N ALA A 112 33.25 33.94 -1.71
CA ALA A 112 32.54 32.75 -1.25
C ALA A 112 32.75 31.52 -2.17
N ALA A 113 33.83 31.47 -2.97
CA ALA A 113 34.03 30.46 -4.01
C ALA A 113 35.24 29.54 -3.74
N GLN A 114 35.48 29.18 -2.48
CA GLN A 114 36.46 28.15 -2.10
C GLN A 114 35.96 27.33 -0.91
N ALA A 115 34.85 26.61 -1.09
CA ALA A 115 34.43 25.51 -0.22
C ALA A 115 33.42 24.53 -0.89
N GLU A 116 33.40 24.47 -2.23
CA GLU A 116 32.56 23.51 -2.97
C GLU A 116 33.41 22.81 -4.02
N ALA A 117 34.25 21.89 -3.55
CA ALA A 117 34.97 20.95 -4.38
C ALA A 117 35.27 19.71 -3.55
N GLU A 118 34.26 18.86 -3.34
CA GLU A 118 34.39 17.41 -3.16
C GLU A 118 32.99 16.79 -2.99
N GLY A 119 32.55 15.99 -3.96
CA GLY A 119 31.35 15.14 -3.82
C GLY A 119 30.31 15.19 -4.94
N GLU A 120 30.66 15.52 -6.18
CA GLU A 120 29.75 15.41 -7.32
C GLU A 120 29.70 13.96 -7.84
N LEU A 121 28.67 13.20 -7.43
CA LEU A 121 28.30 11.93 -8.07
C LEU A 121 26.87 12.07 -8.58
N ALA A 122 26.78 12.19 -9.91
CA ALA A 122 25.66 12.70 -10.67
C ALA A 122 24.34 11.91 -10.48
N LEU A 123 23.34 12.62 -9.95
CA LEU A 123 21.92 12.31 -10.08
C LEU A 123 21.50 12.40 -11.56
N ARG A 124 21.11 11.27 -12.15
CA ARG A 124 20.34 11.25 -13.39
C ARG A 124 18.86 11.08 -13.05
N HIS A 125 18.15 12.21 -12.92
CA HIS A 125 16.70 12.22 -12.95
C HIS A 125 16.21 11.74 -14.32
N HIS A 126 15.37 10.70 -14.33
CA HIS A 126 14.55 10.36 -15.49
C HIS A 126 13.13 10.86 -15.21
N PRO A 127 12.61 11.84 -15.96
CA PRO A 127 11.25 12.31 -15.77
C PRO A 127 10.33 11.45 -16.65
N ARG A 128 9.50 10.59 -16.05
CA ARG A 128 8.32 10.05 -16.74
C ARG A 128 7.15 9.83 -15.78
N GLY A 129 6.27 10.83 -15.81
CA GLY A 129 4.81 10.74 -15.70
C GLY A 129 4.23 9.70 -14.76
N VAL A 130 3.78 10.17 -13.60
CA VAL A 130 2.71 9.54 -12.84
C VAL A 130 1.44 9.64 -13.70
N ALA A 131 1.11 8.57 -14.40
CA ALA A 131 -0.17 8.43 -15.10
C ALA A 131 -1.16 7.72 -14.16
N ASP A 132 -2.25 8.45 -13.90
CA ASP A 132 -3.62 7.99 -13.64
C ASP A 132 -3.90 7.16 -12.38
N PHE A 133 -4.05 7.88 -11.25
CA PHE A 133 -5.00 7.49 -10.22
C PHE A 133 -6.42 7.87 -10.67
N VAL A 134 -7.19 6.88 -11.14
CA VAL A 134 -8.64 7.02 -11.30
C VAL A 134 -9.30 6.48 -10.03
N CYS A 135 -9.73 7.38 -9.15
CA CYS A 135 -10.72 7.07 -8.13
C CYS A 135 -12.09 7.45 -8.70
N ASP A 136 -12.88 6.44 -9.04
CA ASP A 136 -14.29 6.60 -9.39
C ASP A 136 -15.08 6.86 -8.09
N THR A 137 -15.49 8.11 -7.89
CA THR A 137 -16.40 8.50 -6.80
C THR A 137 -17.81 8.68 -7.37
N PRO A 138 -18.82 7.89 -6.96
CA PRO A 138 -20.20 8.27 -7.22
C PRO A 138 -20.59 9.39 -6.25
N GLY A 139 -20.85 10.58 -6.80
CA GLY A 139 -21.34 11.74 -6.06
C GLY A 139 -22.79 11.58 -5.57
N PRO A 140 -23.21 12.36 -4.56
CA PRO A 140 -24.54 12.27 -3.97
C PRO A 140 -25.57 13.08 -4.76
N SER A 141 -26.75 12.53 -5.00
CA SER A 141 -27.93 13.32 -5.39
C SER A 141 -28.71 13.74 -4.14
N ALA A 142 -28.79 15.05 -3.93
CA ALA A 142 -29.69 15.67 -2.96
C ALA A 142 -30.99 16.09 -3.66
N GLY A 143 -32.12 15.98 -2.96
CA GLY A 143 -33.37 16.64 -3.39
C GLY A 143 -34.64 15.96 -2.91
N ALA A 144 -34.97 16.12 -1.63
CA ALA A 144 -36.27 15.80 -1.07
C ALA A 144 -37.34 16.84 -1.45
N ALA A 145 -38.59 16.39 -1.67
CA ALA A 145 -39.80 17.14 -1.31
C ALA A 145 -41.06 16.23 -1.24
N ALA A 146 -41.52 16.03 0.00
CA ALA A 146 -42.91 15.98 0.51
C ALA A 146 -44.01 15.13 -0.18
N ALA A 147 -44.61 14.20 0.59
CA ALA A 147 -46.02 14.27 1.05
C ALA A 147 -46.47 13.03 1.86
N THR A 148 -46.84 13.28 3.13
CA THR A 148 -47.99 12.75 3.92
C THR A 148 -48.52 11.30 3.81
N THR A 149 -48.44 10.62 4.97
CA THR A 149 -49.49 9.86 5.71
C THR A 149 -50.08 8.53 5.19
N SER A 150 -49.96 7.56 6.10
CA SER A 150 -50.94 6.54 6.55
C SER A 150 -50.70 5.08 6.13
N SER A 151 -50.49 4.24 7.16
CA SER A 151 -50.68 2.78 7.15
C SER A 151 -52.17 2.46 6.96
N PRO A 152 -52.56 1.25 6.48
CA PRO A 152 -52.46 0.03 7.28
C PRO A 152 -52.21 -1.28 6.48
N SER A 153 -51.79 -2.35 7.18
CA SER A 153 -51.95 -3.77 6.78
C SER A 153 -53.43 -4.21 6.95
N PRO A 154 -53.92 -5.43 6.58
CA PRO A 154 -53.19 -6.68 6.29
C PRO A 154 -53.79 -7.63 5.20
N SER A 155 -53.12 -8.79 5.07
CA SER A 155 -53.62 -10.13 4.68
C SER A 155 -53.72 -10.53 3.19
N GLY A 156 -53.27 -11.77 2.90
CA GLY A 156 -53.94 -12.65 1.94
C GLY A 156 -53.14 -13.23 0.77
N ALA A 157 -52.74 -14.50 0.90
CA ALA A 157 -52.75 -15.56 -0.12
C ALA A 157 -51.71 -15.59 -1.29
N ALA A 158 -50.87 -16.63 -1.21
CA ALA A 158 -50.51 -17.64 -2.22
C ALA A 158 -50.61 -17.33 -3.73
N GLY A 159 -49.50 -17.58 -4.43
CA GLY A 159 -49.47 -17.79 -5.89
C GLY A 159 -48.07 -18.24 -6.35
N ALA A 160 -47.98 -19.45 -6.88
CA ALA A 160 -46.76 -20.13 -7.29
C ALA A 160 -46.28 -19.75 -8.71
N ALA A 161 -45.00 -20.07 -8.95
CA ALA A 161 -44.33 -20.35 -10.23
C ALA A 161 -44.00 -19.18 -11.18
N ALA A 162 -42.69 -19.00 -11.45
CA ALA A 162 -42.12 -19.32 -12.77
C ALA A 162 -40.59 -19.10 -12.77
N HIS A 163 -39.88 -20.08 -13.33
CA HIS A 163 -38.48 -20.05 -13.69
C HIS A 163 -38.15 -18.85 -14.60
N ALA A 164 -37.07 -18.14 -14.29
CA ALA A 164 -36.32 -17.38 -15.28
C ALA A 164 -34.83 -17.71 -15.08
N ASP A 165 -34.37 -18.62 -15.92
CA ASP A 165 -32.98 -19.03 -16.08
C ASP A 165 -32.21 -17.84 -16.66
N ALA A 166 -31.52 -17.08 -15.81
CA ALA A 166 -30.62 -16.03 -16.22
C ALA A 166 -29.20 -16.61 -16.32
N ALA A 167 -28.96 -17.28 -17.45
CA ALA A 167 -27.62 -17.68 -17.87
C ALA A 167 -26.71 -16.45 -17.86
N ALA A 168 -25.83 -16.37 -16.85
CA ALA A 168 -24.74 -15.42 -16.81
C ALA A 168 -23.82 -15.73 -17.99
N GLY A 169 -23.94 -14.95 -19.06
CA GLY A 169 -23.02 -14.97 -20.18
C GLY A 169 -21.61 -14.68 -19.67
N ALA A 170 -20.79 -15.73 -19.59
CA ALA A 170 -19.36 -15.62 -19.38
C ALA A 170 -18.78 -14.89 -20.61
N GLY A 171 -18.60 -13.58 -20.47
CA GLY A 171 -17.80 -12.80 -21.42
C GLY A 171 -16.39 -13.39 -21.54
N PRO A 172 -15.68 -13.15 -22.66
CA PRO A 172 -14.36 -13.71 -22.88
C PRO A 172 -13.45 -13.37 -21.69
N ALA A 173 -12.87 -14.38 -21.05
CA ALA A 173 -12.01 -14.24 -19.90
C ALA A 173 -10.86 -13.29 -20.24
N ALA A 174 -10.95 -12.04 -19.77
CA ALA A 174 -9.93 -11.03 -19.97
C ALA A 174 -8.59 -11.55 -19.44
N ALA A 175 -7.50 -11.27 -20.19
CA ALA A 175 -6.16 -11.66 -19.77
C ALA A 175 -5.86 -11.17 -18.34
N PRO A 176 -5.19 -11.99 -17.51
CA PRO A 176 -4.88 -11.61 -16.14
C PRO A 176 -3.99 -10.35 -16.13
N GLN A 177 -4.43 -9.33 -15.40
CA GLN A 177 -3.63 -8.13 -15.17
C GLN A 177 -2.74 -8.34 -13.96
N TYR A 178 -1.43 -8.40 -14.20
CA TYR A 178 -0.41 -8.55 -13.17
C TYR A 178 0.00 -7.19 -12.61
N CYS A 179 0.50 -7.17 -11.37
CA CYS A 179 1.07 -5.98 -10.74
C CYS A 179 0.09 -4.80 -10.54
N VAL A 180 -1.22 -5.04 -10.68
CA VAL A 180 -2.27 -4.04 -10.43
C VAL A 180 -3.16 -4.50 -9.28
N TRP A 181 -3.38 -3.62 -8.30
CA TRP A 181 -4.32 -3.85 -7.22
C TRP A 181 -5.76 -3.86 -7.74
N ARG A 182 -6.51 -4.90 -7.42
CA ARG A 182 -7.92 -5.04 -7.79
C ARG A 182 -8.79 -5.30 -6.58
N PRO A 183 -10.00 -4.73 -6.49
CA PRO A 183 -10.96 -5.10 -5.47
C PRO A 183 -11.19 -6.62 -5.44
N THR A 184 -11.31 -7.18 -4.25
CA THR A 184 -11.58 -8.61 -4.09
C THR A 184 -12.53 -8.88 -2.91
N ALA A 185 -13.18 -10.03 -2.92
CA ALA A 185 -13.90 -10.57 -1.77
C ALA A 185 -13.02 -11.49 -0.90
N ASP A 186 -11.84 -11.86 -1.40
CA ASP A 186 -10.88 -12.70 -0.69
C ASP A 186 -10.33 -11.94 0.53
N ALA A 187 -10.42 -12.54 1.72
CA ALA A 187 -9.92 -11.98 2.97
C ALA A 187 -8.63 -12.68 3.42
N ILE A 188 -7.85 -12.04 4.29
CA ILE A 188 -6.66 -12.66 4.88
C ILE A 188 -7.09 -13.87 5.70
N ASP A 189 -6.44 -15.01 5.45
CA ASP A 189 -6.66 -16.23 6.21
C ASP A 189 -6.10 -16.09 7.63
N ARG A 190 -6.95 -15.65 8.55
CA ARG A 190 -6.62 -15.50 9.96
C ARG A 190 -6.33 -16.86 10.63
N GLY A 191 -6.91 -17.95 10.13
CA GLY A 191 -6.64 -19.29 10.64
C GLY A 191 -5.17 -19.63 10.48
N LEU A 192 -4.63 -19.42 9.28
CA LEU A 192 -3.21 -19.65 8.98
C LEU A 192 -2.28 -18.79 9.85
N LEU A 193 -2.67 -17.55 10.17
CA LEU A 193 -1.88 -16.66 11.02
C LEU A 193 -1.95 -17.01 12.51
N MET A 194 -2.97 -17.76 12.94
CA MET A 194 -3.16 -18.22 14.32
C MET A 194 -2.59 -19.63 14.57
N GLU A 195 -2.23 -20.36 13.50
CA GLU A 195 -1.49 -21.62 13.60
C GLU A 195 -0.16 -21.41 14.35
N ARG A 196 0.30 -22.45 15.04
CA ARG A 196 1.55 -22.43 15.81
C ARG A 196 2.78 -22.65 14.91
N ASP A 197 2.85 -21.90 13.82
CA ASP A 197 3.98 -21.91 12.92
C ASP A 197 5.14 -21.08 13.51
N PRO A 198 6.40 -21.57 13.40
CA PRO A 198 7.56 -20.82 13.87
C PRO A 198 7.75 -19.55 13.02
N ILE A 199 8.03 -18.43 13.69
CA ILE A 199 8.43 -17.19 13.00
C ILE A 199 9.85 -17.38 12.49
N LEU A 200 10.00 -17.49 11.17
CA LEU A 200 11.30 -17.62 10.51
C LEU A 200 12.03 -16.28 10.47
N PHE A 201 11.28 -15.20 10.32
CA PHE A 201 11.81 -13.84 10.29
C PHE A 201 10.79 -12.86 10.88
N TYR A 202 11.26 -11.95 11.73
CA TYR A 202 10.51 -10.82 12.25
C TYR A 202 11.36 -9.58 12.19
N ASP A 203 10.76 -8.48 11.76
CA ASP A 203 11.37 -7.16 11.89
C ASP A 203 10.30 -6.08 12.06
N GLU A 204 10.68 -4.99 12.72
CA GLU A 204 9.85 -3.82 12.93
C GLU A 204 10.64 -2.57 12.55
N VAL A 205 10.23 -1.97 11.43
CA VAL A 205 10.95 -0.87 10.79
C VAL A 205 10.16 0.43 10.96
N PRO A 206 10.62 1.38 11.79
CA PRO A 206 10.00 2.70 11.88
C PRO A 206 10.33 3.52 10.62
N LEU A 207 9.34 4.21 10.04
CA LEU A 207 9.50 5.04 8.84
C LEU A 207 9.61 6.53 9.21
N TYR A 208 8.67 7.03 10.02
CA TYR A 208 8.76 8.36 10.61
C TYR A 208 7.89 8.45 11.88
N GLU A 209 8.22 9.42 12.71
CA GLU A 209 7.52 9.71 13.96
C GLU A 209 7.54 11.21 14.25
N SER A 210 6.62 11.70 15.07
CA SER A 210 6.53 13.09 15.51
C SER A 210 5.73 13.16 16.81
N ASP A 211 6.18 13.95 17.78
CA ASP A 211 5.45 14.18 19.03
C ASP A 211 4.43 15.33 18.91
N LEU A 212 4.18 15.80 17.69
CA LEU A 212 3.21 16.87 17.38
C LEU A 212 3.41 18.12 18.27
N ASP A 213 4.66 18.54 18.44
CA ASP A 213 5.07 19.62 19.35
C ASP A 213 4.52 19.42 20.78
N ASP A 214 4.69 18.22 21.33
CA ASP A 214 4.22 17.77 22.65
C ASP A 214 2.68 17.71 22.81
N ASN A 215 1.92 17.74 21.71
CA ASN A 215 0.45 17.65 21.73
C ASN A 215 -0.09 16.28 21.31
N GLY A 216 0.78 15.27 21.22
CA GLY A 216 0.36 13.90 20.96
C GLY A 216 1.48 13.06 20.35
N VAL A 217 1.10 12.16 19.43
CA VAL A 217 2.05 11.33 18.71
C VAL A 217 1.53 11.02 17.31
N CYS A 218 2.42 11.07 16.33
CA CYS A 218 2.26 10.46 15.03
C CYS A 218 3.41 9.47 14.83
N ALA A 219 3.10 8.22 14.48
CA ALA A 219 4.10 7.20 14.21
C ALA A 219 3.68 6.32 13.04
N VAL A 220 4.59 6.10 12.09
CA VAL A 220 4.40 5.18 10.97
C VAL A 220 5.46 4.08 11.04
N THR A 221 4.99 2.85 11.20
CA THR A 221 5.83 1.66 11.38
C THR A 221 5.41 0.55 10.43
N ALA A 222 6.37 -0.21 9.92
CA ALA A 222 6.14 -1.41 9.12
C ALA A 222 6.64 -2.63 9.90
N LYS A 223 5.73 -3.54 10.25
CA LYS A 223 6.06 -4.81 10.91
C LYS A 223 5.98 -5.95 9.90
N LEU A 224 7.00 -6.79 9.83
CA LEU A 224 7.06 -7.94 8.92
C LEU A 224 7.18 -9.24 9.72
N ARG A 225 6.37 -10.24 9.34
CA ARG A 225 6.44 -11.62 9.84
C ARG A 225 6.49 -12.59 8.68
N VAL A 226 7.49 -13.46 8.67
CA VAL A 226 7.62 -14.55 7.69
C VAL A 226 7.46 -15.89 8.39
N MET A 227 6.56 -16.71 7.86
CA MET A 227 6.27 -18.07 8.31
C MET A 227 6.59 -19.07 7.18
N PRO A 228 6.65 -20.38 7.47
CA PRO A 228 6.93 -21.40 6.46
C PRO A 228 5.93 -21.43 5.31
N ARG A 229 4.67 -21.02 5.53
CA ARG A 229 3.58 -21.11 4.55
C ARG A 229 3.11 -19.76 4.00
N CYS A 230 3.40 -18.67 4.70
CA CYS A 230 2.93 -17.33 4.35
C CYS A 230 3.86 -16.25 4.91
N TRP A 231 3.63 -15.01 4.50
CA TRP A 231 4.17 -13.83 5.18
C TRP A 231 3.08 -12.78 5.35
N LEU A 232 3.26 -11.91 6.34
CA LEU A 232 2.38 -10.79 6.67
C LEU A 232 3.22 -9.54 6.90
N VAL A 233 2.86 -8.44 6.22
CA VAL A 233 3.38 -7.10 6.50
C VAL A 233 2.23 -6.25 7.01
N LEU A 234 2.45 -5.54 8.12
CA LEU A 234 1.53 -4.56 8.67
C LEU A 234 2.20 -3.19 8.60
N LEU A 235 1.74 -2.35 7.69
CA LEU A 235 2.00 -0.92 7.75
C LEU A 235 0.95 -0.27 8.65
N ARG A 236 1.40 0.45 9.67
CA ARG A 236 0.53 1.13 10.61
C ARG A 236 0.92 2.59 10.74
N CYS A 237 -0.01 3.48 10.42
CA CYS A 237 0.03 4.89 10.77
C CYS A 237 -0.88 5.13 11.97
N TRP A 238 -0.26 5.53 13.08
CA TRP A 238 -0.91 5.84 14.34
C TRP A 238 -0.80 7.34 14.61
N VAL A 239 -1.93 7.98 14.86
CA VAL A 239 -1.99 9.38 15.25
C VAL A 239 -2.88 9.50 16.48
N ARG A 240 -2.37 10.11 17.52
CA ARG A 240 -3.13 10.57 18.68
C ARG A 240 -2.87 12.04 18.86
N VAL A 241 -3.92 12.82 18.98
CA VAL A 241 -3.84 14.22 19.38
C VAL A 241 -4.55 14.36 20.70
N ASP A 242 -3.79 14.71 21.73
CA ASP A 242 -4.23 14.65 23.12
C ASP A 242 -5.42 15.60 23.36
N GLY A 243 -6.46 15.11 24.05
CA GLY A 243 -7.69 15.86 24.29
C GLY A 243 -8.59 16.07 23.06
N SER A 244 -8.19 15.57 21.87
CA SER A 244 -8.91 15.79 20.62
C SER A 244 -9.39 14.48 19.99
N LEU A 245 -8.50 13.70 19.36
CA LEU A 245 -8.87 12.54 18.57
C LEU A 245 -7.76 11.50 18.43
N VAL A 246 -8.15 10.34 17.91
CA VAL A 246 -7.23 9.29 17.45
C VAL A 246 -7.52 8.91 16.00
N ARG A 247 -6.47 8.58 15.24
CA ARG A 247 -6.53 7.96 13.91
C ARG A 247 -5.60 6.75 13.88
N LEU A 248 -6.12 5.63 13.39
CA LEU A 248 -5.39 4.40 13.17
C LEU A 248 -5.65 3.94 11.73
N ARG A 249 -4.60 3.99 10.91
CA ARG A 249 -4.63 3.51 9.53
C ARG A 249 -3.72 2.31 9.40
N GLU A 250 -4.29 1.17 9.03
CA GLU A 250 -3.56 -0.08 8.88
C GLU A 250 -3.70 -0.60 7.45
N SER A 251 -2.58 -0.96 6.85
CA SER A 251 -2.52 -1.73 5.60
C SER A 251 -1.82 -3.05 5.88
N ARG A 252 -2.56 -4.15 5.77
CA ARG A 252 -2.06 -5.51 5.93
C ARG A 252 -1.83 -6.13 4.56
N LEU A 253 -0.60 -6.48 4.24
CA LEU A 253 -0.25 -7.26 3.05
C LEU A 253 0.00 -8.70 3.48
N PHE A 254 -0.64 -9.64 2.80
CA PHE A 254 -0.53 -11.06 3.12
C PHE A 254 -0.35 -11.86 1.83
N CYS A 255 0.56 -12.82 1.85
CA CYS A 255 0.74 -13.75 0.74
C CYS A 255 0.93 -15.15 1.29
N ARG A 256 0.15 -16.09 0.77
CA ARG A 256 0.35 -17.52 0.99
C ARG A 256 1.19 -18.10 -0.13
N HIS A 257 2.23 -18.85 0.22
CA HIS A 257 3.21 -19.37 -0.74
C HIS A 257 3.42 -20.89 -0.67
N ASP A 258 2.62 -21.59 0.14
CA ASP A 258 2.65 -23.06 0.25
C ASP A 258 2.15 -23.81 -0.99
N MET A 259 1.26 -23.21 -1.79
CA MET A 259 0.68 -23.82 -2.98
C MET A 259 1.45 -23.47 -4.27
N ARG A 260 2.47 -24.27 -4.60
CA ARG A 260 3.28 -24.08 -5.82
C ARG A 260 2.52 -24.16 -7.15
N SER A 261 1.35 -24.80 -7.18
CA SER A 261 0.52 -24.93 -8.40
C SER A 261 -0.34 -23.71 -8.68
N LYS A 262 -0.56 -22.84 -7.68
CA LYS A 262 -1.38 -21.63 -7.81
C LYS A 262 -0.46 -20.44 -8.10
N ALA A 263 -0.90 -19.53 -8.97
CA ALA A 263 -0.24 -18.24 -9.12
C ALA A 263 -0.21 -17.52 -7.76
N LEU A 264 0.93 -16.93 -7.41
CA LEU A 264 1.06 -16.20 -6.16
C LEU A 264 0.21 -14.93 -6.22
N GLU A 265 -0.54 -14.71 -5.15
CA GLU A 265 -1.40 -13.55 -4.98
C GLU A 265 -1.09 -12.91 -3.64
N VAL A 266 -1.00 -11.58 -3.64
CA VAL A 266 -0.87 -10.78 -2.42
C VAL A 266 -2.22 -10.16 -2.13
N LEU A 267 -2.80 -10.47 -0.98
CA LEU A 267 -3.98 -9.82 -0.45
C LEU A 267 -3.58 -8.57 0.33
N GLN A 268 -4.36 -7.50 0.20
CA GLN A 268 -4.22 -6.27 0.94
C GLN A 268 -5.53 -5.92 1.64
N GLU A 269 -5.49 -5.80 2.96
CA GLU A 269 -6.59 -5.23 3.75
C GLU A 269 -6.21 -3.83 4.23
N VAL A 270 -6.96 -2.82 3.81
CA VAL A 270 -6.80 -1.44 4.24
C VAL A 270 -7.94 -1.08 5.18
N ARG A 271 -7.60 -0.72 6.42
CA ARG A 271 -8.57 -0.38 7.47
C ARG A 271 -8.21 0.97 8.10
N TYR A 272 -9.12 1.93 8.00
CA TYR A 272 -8.98 3.24 8.64
C TYR A 272 -10.02 3.39 9.75
N CYS A 273 -9.55 3.67 10.95
CA CYS A 273 -10.37 4.00 12.09
C CYS A 273 -9.97 5.36 12.63
N GLU A 274 -10.95 6.20 12.93
CA GLU A 274 -10.72 7.48 13.60
C GLU A 274 -11.94 7.88 14.43
N GLY A 275 -11.72 8.77 15.38
CA GLY A 275 -12.79 9.41 16.10
C GLY A 275 -12.27 10.41 17.13
N GLY A 276 -13.05 11.45 17.37
CA GLY A 276 -12.83 12.32 18.52
C GLY A 276 -13.14 11.57 19.81
N PHE A 277 -12.38 11.81 20.87
CA PHE A 277 -12.55 11.07 22.14
C PHE A 277 -13.96 11.21 22.71
N LYS A 278 -14.59 12.39 22.56
CA LYS A 278 -15.98 12.63 22.97
C LYS A 278 -16.97 11.74 22.20
N ASP A 279 -16.79 11.62 20.88
CA ASP A 279 -17.69 10.87 20.01
C ASP A 279 -17.51 9.36 20.21
N LEU A 280 -16.26 8.92 20.38
CA LEU A 280 -15.92 7.54 20.71
C LEU A 280 -16.56 7.13 22.04
N ARG A 281 -16.43 7.98 23.07
CA ARG A 281 -17.08 7.76 24.38
C ARG A 281 -18.59 7.69 24.27
N ALA A 282 -19.22 8.62 23.53
CA ALA A 282 -20.66 8.61 23.32
C ALA A 282 -21.14 7.33 22.61
N SER A 283 -20.26 6.71 21.82
CA SER A 283 -20.50 5.46 21.10
C SER A 283 -20.11 4.21 21.91
N GLY A 284 -19.75 4.35 23.19
CA GLY A 284 -19.44 3.24 24.10
C GLY A 284 -17.98 2.76 24.06
N ALA A 285 -17.08 3.49 23.39
CA ALA A 285 -15.64 3.23 23.47
C ALA A 285 -15.03 3.89 24.72
N PRO A 286 -13.81 3.47 25.14
CA PRO A 286 -13.05 4.18 26.16
C PRO A 286 -12.87 5.66 25.79
N ASP A 287 -12.62 6.48 26.81
CA ASP A 287 -12.41 7.92 26.69
C ASP A 287 -10.99 8.25 26.19
N GLU A 288 -10.06 8.40 27.11
CA GLU A 288 -8.64 8.74 26.87
C GLU A 288 -7.80 7.93 27.86
N GLY A 289 -6.49 7.81 27.61
CA GLY A 289 -5.57 7.12 28.52
C GLY A 289 -5.06 5.78 27.98
N PRO A 290 -4.93 4.71 28.81
CA PRO A 290 -4.21 3.48 28.43
C PRO A 290 -4.75 2.79 27.17
N ALA A 291 -6.07 2.92 26.93
CA ALA A 291 -6.75 2.37 25.77
C ALA A 291 -6.22 2.93 24.42
N TYR A 292 -5.68 4.15 24.44
CA TYR A 292 -5.13 4.85 23.28
C TYR A 292 -3.69 5.30 23.53
N GLN A 293 -2.96 4.61 24.42
CA GLN A 293 -1.56 4.95 24.69
C GLN A 293 -0.67 4.69 23.48
N ASP A 294 -0.90 3.57 22.81
CA ASP A 294 -0.14 3.10 21.67
C ASP A 294 -1.07 2.50 20.60
N ALA A 295 -0.48 2.19 19.46
CA ALA A 295 -1.21 1.76 18.28
C ALA A 295 -1.79 0.34 18.39
N ASP A 296 -1.17 -0.56 19.18
CA ASP A 296 -1.67 -1.92 19.41
C ASP A 296 -2.87 -1.90 20.36
N SER A 297 -2.79 -1.12 21.44
CA SER A 297 -3.90 -0.88 22.37
C SER A 297 -5.10 -0.28 21.62
N ALA A 298 -4.88 0.75 20.81
CA ALA A 298 -5.94 1.36 20.01
C ALA A 298 -6.55 0.39 18.99
N ALA A 299 -5.73 -0.46 18.35
CA ALA A 299 -6.23 -1.47 17.41
C ALA A 299 -7.18 -2.47 18.08
N GLN A 300 -6.86 -2.91 19.30
CA GLN A 300 -7.73 -3.79 20.09
C GLN A 300 -9.05 -3.11 20.44
N VAL A 301 -9.01 -1.84 20.83
CA VAL A 301 -10.22 -1.06 21.12
C VAL A 301 -11.10 -0.96 19.87
N PHE A 302 -10.56 -0.48 18.75
CA PHE A 302 -11.32 -0.35 17.50
C PHE A 302 -11.82 -1.69 16.95
N GLN A 303 -11.19 -2.81 17.30
CA GLN A 303 -11.68 -4.14 16.98
C GLN A 303 -12.87 -4.53 17.87
N ALA A 304 -12.81 -4.23 19.17
CA ALA A 304 -13.85 -4.54 20.14
C ALA A 304 -15.11 -3.68 19.96
N VAL A 305 -14.95 -2.41 19.60
CA VAL A 305 -16.08 -1.48 19.40
C VAL A 305 -16.54 -1.39 17.94
N ALA A 306 -16.07 -2.27 17.06
CA ALA A 306 -16.44 -2.23 15.64
C ALA A 306 -17.98 -2.25 15.47
N PRO A 307 -18.57 -1.41 14.58
CA PRO A 307 -17.91 -0.57 13.57
C PRO A 307 -17.61 0.88 14.01
N VAL A 308 -17.63 1.19 15.31
CA VAL A 308 -17.38 2.56 15.83
C VAL A 308 -16.03 3.08 15.33
N GLY A 309 -16.05 4.29 14.77
CA GLY A 309 -14.87 4.97 14.22
C GLY A 309 -14.35 4.41 12.91
N LEU A 310 -14.91 3.33 12.34
CA LEU A 310 -14.48 2.80 11.04
C LEU A 310 -14.86 3.78 9.92
N LYS A 311 -13.86 4.24 9.17
CA LYS A 311 -14.04 5.14 8.00
C LYS A 311 -13.86 4.43 6.68
N GLN A 312 -12.96 3.45 6.65
CA GLN A 312 -12.63 2.73 5.43
C GLN A 312 -12.29 1.28 5.75
N MET A 313 -12.85 0.37 4.96
CA MET A 313 -12.43 -1.04 4.90
C MET A 313 -12.39 -1.43 3.42
N GLN A 314 -11.22 -1.76 2.92
CA GLN A 314 -11.03 -2.16 1.52
C GLN A 314 -10.19 -3.42 1.44
N LEU A 315 -10.67 -4.38 0.65
CA LEU A 315 -9.97 -5.61 0.32
C LEU A 315 -9.51 -5.53 -1.13
N ARG A 316 -8.23 -5.76 -1.35
CA ARG A 316 -7.62 -5.76 -2.68
C ARG A 316 -6.72 -6.96 -2.85
N LYS A 317 -6.51 -7.36 -4.10
CA LYS A 317 -5.53 -8.39 -4.46
C LYS A 317 -4.61 -7.92 -5.57
N LEU A 318 -3.38 -8.39 -5.51
CA LEU A 318 -2.34 -8.19 -6.50
C LEU A 318 -1.91 -9.57 -7.01
N LEU A 319 -2.08 -9.83 -8.30
CA LEU A 319 -1.59 -11.05 -8.92
C LEU A 319 -0.13 -10.85 -9.33
N LEU A 320 0.75 -11.75 -8.87
CA LEU A 320 2.15 -11.75 -9.27
C LEU A 320 2.31 -12.49 -10.61
N PRO A 321 3.20 -12.03 -11.51
CA PRO A 321 3.47 -12.73 -12.76
C PRO A 321 4.04 -14.14 -12.50
N PRO A 322 3.74 -15.11 -13.37
CA PRO A 322 4.42 -16.40 -13.33
C PRO A 322 5.92 -16.23 -13.62
N PRO A 323 6.77 -17.20 -13.23
CA PRO A 323 8.17 -17.21 -13.60
C PRO A 323 8.32 -17.14 -15.14
N PRO A 324 9.32 -16.41 -15.66
CA PRO A 324 9.59 -16.41 -17.09
C PRO A 324 9.94 -17.83 -17.55
N PRO A 325 9.55 -18.21 -18.78
CA PRO A 325 9.93 -19.50 -19.33
C PRO A 325 11.46 -19.60 -19.40
N PRO A 326 12.05 -20.78 -19.15
CA PRO A 326 13.50 -20.96 -19.24
C PRO A 326 13.98 -20.60 -20.65
N PRO A 327 15.21 -20.06 -20.80
CA PRO A 327 15.76 -19.76 -22.11
C PRO A 327 15.75 -21.02 -22.98
N ALA A 328 15.50 -20.86 -24.29
CA ALA A 328 15.29 -21.97 -25.22
C ALA A 328 16.44 -23.02 -25.21
N SER A 329 17.66 -22.64 -24.82
CA SER A 329 18.79 -23.54 -24.65
C SER A 329 18.64 -24.52 -23.47
N GLN A 330 17.94 -24.12 -22.40
CA GLN A 330 17.65 -24.98 -21.24
C GLN A 330 16.34 -25.76 -21.40
N ALA A 331 15.38 -25.24 -22.17
CA ALA A 331 14.16 -25.98 -22.49
C ALA A 331 14.45 -27.29 -23.27
N ALA A 332 15.45 -27.27 -24.16
CA ALA A 332 15.94 -28.46 -24.86
C ALA A 332 16.64 -29.46 -23.91
N ALA A 333 17.38 -28.96 -22.92
CA ALA A 333 18.05 -29.82 -21.93
C ALA A 333 17.06 -30.46 -20.93
N ALA A 334 16.03 -29.73 -20.51
CA ALA A 334 15.00 -30.24 -19.61
C ALA A 334 14.09 -31.28 -20.30
N SER A 335 13.76 -31.09 -21.58
CA SER A 335 13.01 -32.08 -22.36
C SER A 335 13.84 -33.33 -22.71
N ALA A 336 15.15 -33.17 -22.92
CA ALA A 336 16.08 -34.29 -23.08
C ALA A 336 16.28 -35.08 -21.77
N ALA A 337 16.34 -34.40 -20.62
CA ALA A 337 16.45 -35.07 -19.32
C ALA A 337 15.15 -35.81 -18.93
N ALA A 338 13.98 -35.23 -19.22
CA ALA A 338 12.69 -35.88 -18.98
C ALA A 338 12.47 -37.12 -19.87
N SER A 339 12.92 -37.07 -21.13
CA SER A 339 12.85 -38.22 -22.05
C SER A 339 13.87 -39.32 -21.69
N ALA A 340 15.07 -38.96 -21.20
CA ALA A 340 16.05 -39.92 -20.70
C ALA A 340 15.60 -40.63 -19.41
N ALA A 341 14.89 -39.94 -18.51
CA ALA A 341 14.30 -40.53 -17.30
C ALA A 341 13.14 -41.49 -17.62
N ALA A 342 12.32 -41.18 -18.63
CA ALA A 342 11.26 -42.06 -19.10
C ALA A 342 11.81 -43.32 -19.81
N ALA A 343 12.91 -43.19 -20.54
CA ALA A 343 13.56 -44.33 -21.21
C ALA A 343 14.25 -45.30 -20.24
N SER A 344 14.79 -44.79 -19.13
CA SER A 344 15.44 -45.62 -18.10
C SER A 344 14.45 -46.36 -17.19
N ALA A 345 13.21 -45.86 -17.04
CA ALA A 345 12.14 -46.56 -16.33
C ALA A 345 11.58 -47.79 -17.08
N SER A 346 11.65 -47.79 -18.43
CA SER A 346 11.21 -48.93 -19.26
C SER A 346 12.24 -50.06 -19.37
N ALA A 347 13.44 -49.91 -18.80
CA ALA A 347 14.54 -50.89 -18.90
C ALA A 347 14.80 -51.69 -17.61
N MET A 348 13.93 -51.60 -16.58
CA MET A 348 14.06 -52.45 -15.39
C MET A 348 13.58 -53.89 -15.67
N PRO A 349 14.41 -54.92 -15.41
CA PRO A 349 13.98 -56.32 -15.50
C PRO A 349 12.95 -56.65 -14.40
N PRO A 350 12.01 -57.59 -14.66
CA PRO A 350 10.97 -57.94 -13.70
C PRO A 350 11.55 -58.55 -12.42
N PRO A 351 10.94 -58.31 -11.25
CA PRO A 351 11.40 -58.85 -9.97
C PRO A 351 11.30 -60.39 -9.94
N PRO A 352 12.23 -61.09 -9.25
CA PRO A 352 12.22 -62.54 -9.15
C PRO A 352 11.02 -63.05 -8.32
N PRO A 353 10.51 -64.27 -8.62
CA PRO A 353 9.37 -64.83 -7.90
C PRO A 353 9.72 -65.17 -6.44
N PRO A 354 8.73 -65.08 -5.52
CA PRO A 354 8.94 -65.37 -4.11
C PRO A 354 9.20 -66.87 -3.87
N PRO A 355 10.01 -67.22 -2.84
CA PRO A 355 10.30 -68.61 -2.50
C PRO A 355 9.08 -69.34 -1.95
N PRO A 356 8.99 -70.68 -2.16
CA PRO A 356 7.86 -71.47 -1.68
C PRO A 356 7.86 -71.58 -0.14
N PRO A 357 6.66 -71.65 0.48
CA PRO A 357 6.54 -71.79 1.93
C PRO A 357 7.05 -73.17 2.38
N SER A 358 7.80 -73.18 3.49
CA SER A 358 8.31 -74.38 4.17
C SER A 358 7.30 -74.97 5.14
#